data_AF-A0A2N9P915-F1
#
_entry.id   AF-A0A2N9P915-F1
#
_cell.length_a   1.000
_cell.length_b   1.000
_cell.length_c   1.000
_cell.angle_alpha   90.00
_cell.angle_beta   90.00
_cell.angle_gamma   90.00
#
_symmetry.space_group_name_H-M   'P 1'
#
loop_
_entity.id
_entity.type
_entity.pdbx_description
1 polymer ?
#
loop_
_entity_poly.entity_id
_entity_poly.type
_entity_poly.pdbx_seq_one_letter_code
_entity_poly.pdbx_strand_id
1 'polypeptide(L)'
;MNKLELIKGTILGFLAALIGVFLFFKLFTNYNFIDGITQMKSLGFLGKIITLGAMLNMVIFFGLLKLNKELMARGVVLSTIILAIITLFV
;
A
#
# COMPACT_ATOMS: atom_id res chain seq x y z
N MET A 1 16.86 17.91 9.10
CA MET A 1 15.85 17.02 8.49
C MET A 1 16.01 15.61 9.04
N ASN A 2 15.03 15.10 9.79
CA ASN A 2 15.05 13.71 10.27
C ASN A 2 14.71 12.76 9.11
N LYS A 3 15.72 12.30 8.37
CA LYS A 3 15.57 11.30 7.29
C LYS A 3 14.88 10.01 7.78
N LEU A 4 14.99 9.72 9.09
CA LEU A 4 14.32 8.60 9.75
C LEU A 4 12.79 8.68 9.68
N GLU A 5 12.19 9.88 9.74
CA GLU A 5 10.73 10.01 9.66
C GLU A 5 10.19 9.69 8.28
N LEU A 6 10.93 10.09 7.25
CA LEU A 6 10.60 9.76 5.87
C LEU A 6 10.66 8.24 5.66
N ILE A 7 11.72 7.57 6.13
CA ILE A 7 11.84 6.11 6.04
C ILE A 7 10.70 5.41 6.78
N LYS A 8 10.39 5.86 8.02
CA LYS A 8 9.28 5.30 8.79
C LYS A 8 7.94 5.47 8.07
N GLY A 9 7.72 6.62 7.44
CA GLY A 9 6.54 6.89 6.63
C GLY A 9 6.42 5.98 5.42
N THR A 10 7.54 5.76 4.72
CA THR A 10 7.60 4.84 3.58
C THR A 10 7.27 3.41 3.99
N ILE A 11 7.85 2.92 5.10
CA ILE A 11 7.54 1.60 5.65
C ILE A 11 6.05 1.49 6.03
N LEU A 12 5.50 2.52 6.67
CA LEU A 12 4.08 2.61 7.01
C LEU A 12 3.18 2.53 5.77
N GLY A 13 3.55 3.19 4.67
CA GLY A 13 2.83 3.11 3.39
C GLY A 13 2.84 1.69 2.80
N PHE A 14 3.96 0.98 2.84
CA PHE A 14 4.01 -0.41 2.36
C PHE A 14 3.16 -1.35 3.22
N LEU A 15 3.22 -1.19 4.54
CA LEU A 15 2.40 -1.98 5.47
C LEU A 15 0.91 -1.69 5.27
N ALA A 16 0.53 -0.43 5.09
CA ALA A 16 -0.86 -0.06 4.83
C ALA A 16 -1.36 -0.65 3.51
N ALA A 17 -0.56 -0.60 2.44
CA ALA A 17 -0.90 -1.25 1.18
C ALA A 17 -1.07 -2.78 1.34
N LEU A 18 -0.15 -3.44 2.05
CA LEU A 18 -0.23 -4.88 2.31
C LEU A 18 -1.49 -5.25 3.10
N ILE A 19 -1.81 -4.48 4.13
CA ILE A 19 -3.05 -4.63 4.91
C ILE A 19 -4.27 -4.41 4.00
N GLY A 20 -4.21 -3.43 3.10
CA GLY A 20 -5.28 -3.15 2.15
C GLY A 20 -5.54 -4.31 1.20
N VAL A 21 -4.48 -4.92 0.66
CA VAL A 21 -4.59 -6.13 -0.16
C VAL A 21 -5.16 -7.29 0.65
N PHE A 22 -4.68 -7.48 1.88
CA PHE A 22 -5.19 -8.53 2.76
C PHE A 22 -6.68 -8.35 3.09
N LEU A 23 -7.10 -7.13 3.43
CA LEU A 23 -8.50 -6.79 3.68
C LEU A 23 -9.35 -6.97 2.43
N PHE A 24 -8.82 -6.64 1.25
CA PHE A 24 -9.52 -6.85 -0.01
C PHE A 24 -9.89 -8.34 -0.19
N PHE A 25 -8.92 -9.24 -0.04
CA PHE A 25 -9.20 -10.67 -0.15
C PHE A 25 -10.17 -11.15 0.94
N LYS A 26 -9.99 -10.71 2.19
CA LYS A 26 -10.83 -11.15 3.31
C LYS A 26 -12.29 -10.67 3.21
N LEU A 27 -12.53 -9.47 2.65
CA LEU A 27 -13.86 -8.85 2.63
C LEU A 27 -14.60 -9.07 1.32
N PHE A 28 -13.88 -9.14 0.19
CA PHE A 28 -14.49 -9.16 -1.15
C PHE A 28 -14.30 -10.48 -1.87
N THR A 29 -13.56 -11.44 -1.31
CA THR A 29 -13.31 -12.73 -1.94
C THR A 29 -13.44 -13.89 -0.94
N ASN A 30 -13.66 -15.10 -1.46
CA ASN A 30 -13.61 -16.33 -0.68
C ASN A 30 -12.24 -17.02 -0.78
N TYR A 31 -11.23 -16.38 -1.38
CA TYR A 31 -9.90 -16.96 -1.53
C TYR A 31 -9.07 -16.76 -0.27
N ASN A 32 -8.26 -17.76 0.08
CA ASN A 32 -7.17 -17.53 1.02
C ASN A 32 -6.18 -16.55 0.41
N PHE A 33 -5.49 -15.75 1.24
CA PHE A 33 -4.60 -14.69 0.76
C PHE A 33 -3.56 -15.18 -0.26
N ILE A 34 -2.93 -16.33 0.00
CA ILE A 34 -1.90 -16.91 -0.88
C ILE A 34 -2.51 -17.37 -2.21
N ASP A 35 -3.64 -18.06 -2.17
CA ASP A 35 -4.36 -18.55 -3.35
C ASP A 35 -4.86 -17.37 -4.19
N GLY A 36 -5.40 -16.34 -3.53
CA GLY A 36 -5.87 -15.11 -4.15
C GLY A 36 -4.76 -14.35 -4.88
N ILE A 37 -3.58 -14.19 -4.25
CA ILE A 37 -2.41 -13.58 -4.90
C ILE A 37 -1.97 -14.41 -6.11
N THR A 38 -1.92 -15.73 -5.98
CA THR A 38 -1.49 -16.64 -7.07
C THR A 38 -2.45 -16.59 -8.24
N GLN A 39 -3.76 -16.63 -7.98
CA GLN A 39 -4.80 -16.52 -8.99
C GLN A 39 -4.74 -15.17 -9.72
N MET A 40 -4.58 -14.08 -8.97
CA MET A 40 -4.59 -12.73 -9.53
C MET A 40 -3.32 -12.43 -10.31
N LYS A 41 -2.19 -13.05 -9.93
CA LYS A 41 -0.99 -13.08 -10.75
C LYS A 41 -1.21 -13.84 -12.07
N SER A 42 -1.86 -15.00 -12.04
CA SER A 42 -2.18 -15.77 -13.26
C SER A 42 -3.12 -15.03 -14.21
N LEU A 43 -4.00 -14.17 -13.68
CA LEU A 43 -4.93 -13.35 -14.46
C LEU A 43 -4.33 -12.01 -14.93
N GLY A 44 -3.07 -11.70 -14.57
CA GLY A 44 -2.46 -10.40 -14.86
C GLY A 44 -3.11 -9.23 -14.12
N PHE A 45 -3.78 -9.50 -13.00
CA PHE A 45 -4.49 -8.49 -12.18
C PHE A 45 -3.76 -8.14 -10.89
N LEU A 46 -2.56 -8.69 -10.67
CA LEU A 46 -1.80 -8.45 -9.45
C LEU A 46 -1.50 -6.96 -9.23
N GLY A 47 -1.10 -6.22 -10.28
CA GLY A 47 -0.93 -4.76 -10.22
C GLY A 47 -2.20 -4.03 -9.77
N LYS A 48 -3.37 -4.41 -10.30
CA LYS A 48 -4.67 -3.78 -9.94
C LYS A 48 -4.99 -3.95 -8.46
N ILE A 49 -4.71 -5.12 -7.90
CA ILE A 49 -4.97 -5.41 -6.48
C ILE A 49 -4.00 -4.63 -5.60
N ILE A 50 -2.73 -4.51 -5.99
CA ILE A 50 -1.77 -3.68 -5.27
C ILE A 50 -2.23 -2.21 -5.26
N THR A 51 -2.73 -1.69 -6.38
CA THR A 51 -3.30 -0.34 -6.45
C THR A 51 -4.51 -0.18 -5.53
N LEU A 52 -5.41 -1.17 -5.48
CA LEU A 52 -6.54 -1.18 -4.53
C LEU A 52 -6.08 -1.18 -3.08
N GLY A 53 -5.09 -2.01 -2.74
CA GLY A 53 -4.52 -2.04 -1.40
C GLY A 53 -3.88 -0.73 -1.00
N ALA A 54 -3.15 -0.09 -1.93
CA ALA A 54 -2.52 1.22 -1.74
C ALA A 54 -3.54 2.35 -1.49
N MET A 55 -4.84 2.16 -1.73
CA MET A 55 -5.86 3.15 -1.34
C MET A 55 -5.84 3.42 0.17
N LEU A 56 -5.46 2.45 1.01
CA LEU A 56 -5.31 2.67 2.45
C LEU A 56 -4.19 3.65 2.81
N ASN A 57 -3.24 3.89 1.90
CA ASN A 57 -2.19 4.89 2.11
C ASN A 57 -2.80 6.29 2.25
N MET A 58 -3.95 6.58 1.60
CA MET A 58 -4.67 7.84 1.77
C MET A 58 -5.10 8.05 3.23
N VAL A 59 -5.61 7.00 3.87
CA VAL A 59 -6.07 7.04 5.28
C VAL A 59 -4.89 7.35 6.21
N ILE A 60 -3.77 6.66 6.02
CA ILE A 60 -2.55 6.90 6.81
C ILE A 60 -1.98 8.30 6.51
N PHE A 61 -1.97 8.72 5.26
CA PHE A 61 -1.48 10.03 4.84
C PHE A 61 -2.24 11.17 5.52
N PHE A 62 -3.57 11.20 5.42
CA PHE A 62 -4.38 12.21 6.09
C PHE A 62 -4.30 12.12 7.61
N GLY A 63 -4.20 10.92 8.18
CA GLY A 63 -3.97 10.72 9.61
C GLY A 63 -2.66 11.34 10.09
N LEU A 64 -1.57 11.16 9.35
CA LEU A 64 -0.27 11.75 9.66
C LEU A 64 -0.25 13.27 9.49
N LEU A 65 -0.94 13.80 8.49
CA LEU A 65 -1.11 15.25 8.33
C LEU A 65 -1.84 15.87 9.54
N LYS A 66 -2.90 15.23 10.02
CA LYS A 66 -3.64 15.70 11.21
C LYS A 66 -2.79 15.67 12.48
N LEU A 67 -1.77 14.81 12.53
CA LEU A 67 -0.80 14.71 13.63
C LEU A 67 0.42 15.62 13.46
N ASN A 68 0.42 16.54 12.48
CA ASN A 68 1.55 17.40 12.13
C ASN A 68 2.84 16.63 11.78
N LYS A 69 2.73 15.37 11.32
CA LYS A 69 3.87 14.52 10.93
C LYS A 69 4.13 14.58 9.42
N GLU A 70 4.43 15.78 8.92
CA GLU A 70 4.55 16.01 7.47
C GLU A 70 5.65 15.19 6.79
N LEU A 71 6.83 15.06 7.40
CA LEU A 71 7.94 14.26 6.83
C LEU A 71 7.57 12.78 6.70
N MET A 72 6.82 12.25 7.66
CA MET A 72 6.31 10.88 7.62
C MET A 72 5.21 10.73 6.56
N ALA A 73 4.31 11.71 6.44
CA ALA A 73 3.28 11.73 5.40
C ALA A 73 3.91 11.73 3.99
N ARG A 74 4.99 12.50 3.78
CA ARG A 74 5.77 12.44 2.53
C ARG A 74 6.36 11.07 2.25
N GLY A 75 6.79 10.34 3.30
CA GLY A 75 7.22 8.94 3.17
C GLY A 75 6.11 8.02 2.65
N VAL A 76 4.87 8.19 3.15
CA VAL A 76 3.71 7.42 2.65
C VAL A 76 3.44 7.69 1.18
N VAL A 77 3.56 8.94 0.74
CA VAL A 77 3.45 9.30 -0.70
C VAL A 77 4.56 8.63 -1.49
N LEU A 78 5.80 8.64 -0.99
CA LEU A 78 6.94 7.97 -1.64
C LEU A 78 6.68 6.46 -1.81
N SER A 79 6.15 5.79 -0.79
CA SER A 79 5.74 4.38 -0.89
C SER A 79 4.71 4.16 -1.99
N THR A 80 3.73 5.06 -2.10
CA THR A 80 2.68 5.00 -3.13
C THR A 80 3.26 5.15 -4.54
N ILE A 81 4.24 6.05 -4.72
CA ILE A 81 4.95 6.22 -6.00
C ILE A 81 5.74 4.95 -6.35
N ILE A 82 6.46 4.38 -5.38
CA ILE A 82 7.23 3.15 -5.59
C ILE A 82 6.30 1.99 -5.95
N LEU A 83 5.18 1.84 -5.24
CA LEU A 83 4.16 0.83 -5.55
C LEU A 83 3.60 1.04 -6.96
N ALA A 84 3.27 2.26 -7.36
CA ALA A 84 2.80 2.55 -8.71
C ALA A 84 3.82 2.12 -9.78
N ILE A 85 5.11 2.40 -9.57
CA ILE A 85 6.18 1.93 -10.47
C ILE A 85 6.22 0.40 -10.50
N ILE A 86 6.18 -0.27 -9.34
CA ILE A 86 6.15 -1.74 -9.27
C ILE A 86 4.97 -2.32 -10.04
N THR A 87 3.78 -1.72 -9.93
CA THR A 87 2.57 -2.20 -10.63
C THR A 87 2.65 -2.11 -12.16
N LEU A 88 3.56 -1.31 -12.72
CA LEU A 88 3.77 -1.26 -14.18
C LEU A 88 4.52 -2.49 -14.71
N PHE A 89 5.26 -3.20 -13.84
CA PHE A 89 6.08 -4.35 -14.23
C PHE A 89 5.49 -5.70 -13.80
N VAL A 90 4.34 -5.69 -13.12
CA VAL A 90 3.73 -6.86 -12.46
C VAL A 90 2.38 -7.20 -13.07
#